data_AF-A0A533VZ66-F1
#
_entry.id   AF-A0A533VZ66-F1
#
_cell.length_a   1.000
_cell.length_b   1.000
_cell.length_c   1.000
_cell.angle_alpha   90.00
_cell.angle_beta   90.00
_cell.angle_gamma   90.00
#
_symmetry.space_group_name_H-M   'P 1'
#
loop_
_entity.id
_entity.type
_entity.pdbx_description
1 polymer ?
#
loop_
_entity_poly.entity_id
_entity_poly.type
_entity_poly.pdbx_seq_one_letter_code
_entity_poly.pdbx_strand_id
1 'polypeptide(L)'
;MKETKSKQTLFEAIDWGIFSIGGIISAFLLPANIIVTLLLQQPIPNGPLASLPALSKLYLFLLLVGAAWHAMHRIRFVLYGFGLSRYRRGVTAATMVALALIILFALEVISSL
;
A
#
# COMPACT_ATOMS: atom_id res chain seq x y z
N MET A 1 -29.77 -10.11 -10.01
CA MET A 1 -28.69 -9.90 -11.00
C MET A 1 -28.29 -8.43 -11.18
N LYS A 2 -29.23 -7.47 -11.18
CA LYS A 2 -28.91 -6.03 -11.30
C LYS A 2 -28.16 -5.47 -10.07
N GLU A 3 -28.54 -5.90 -8.87
CA GLU A 3 -27.94 -5.45 -7.61
C GLU A 3 -26.49 -5.93 -7.44
N THR A 4 -26.18 -7.18 -7.79
CA THR A 4 -24.82 -7.73 -7.69
C THR A 4 -23.85 -7.03 -8.63
N LYS A 5 -24.30 -6.71 -9.86
CA LYS A 5 -23.51 -5.93 -10.83
C LYS A 5 -23.21 -4.52 -10.29
N SER A 6 -24.18 -3.88 -9.63
CA SER A 6 -24.02 -2.54 -9.01
C SER A 6 -22.97 -2.55 -7.88
N LYS A 7 -23.02 -3.55 -6.99
CA LYS A 7 -22.01 -3.69 -5.92
C LYS A 7 -20.61 -3.92 -6.50
N GLN A 8 -20.49 -4.75 -7.52
CA GLN A 8 -19.21 -5.00 -8.18
C GLN A 8 -18.61 -3.73 -8.79
N THR A 9 -19.41 -2.92 -9.47
CA THR A 9 -18.95 -1.63 -10.02
C THR A 9 -18.53 -0.64 -8.95
N LEU A 10 -19.20 -0.64 -7.79
CA LEU A 10 -18.82 0.20 -6.66
C LEU A 10 -17.45 -0.24 -6.09
N PHE A 11 -17.24 -1.53 -5.88
CA PHE A 11 -15.96 -2.05 -5.39
C PHE A 11 -14.81 -1.75 -6.35
N GLU A 12 -15.05 -1.89 -7.65
CA GLU A 12 -14.06 -1.53 -8.66
C GLU A 12 -13.72 -0.03 -8.59
N ALA A 13 -14.72 0.85 -8.50
CA ALA A 13 -14.49 2.29 -8.35
C ALA A 13 -13.69 2.63 -7.08
N ILE A 14 -13.99 1.98 -5.96
CA ILE A 14 -13.24 2.16 -4.70
C ILE A 14 -11.79 1.71 -4.86
N ASP A 15 -11.55 0.53 -5.45
CA ASP A 15 -10.21 -0.03 -5.64
C ASP A 15 -9.33 0.89 -6.51
N TRP A 16 -9.88 1.44 -7.60
CA TRP A 16 -9.21 2.47 -8.42
C TRP A 16 -9.00 3.80 -7.68
N GLY A 17 -9.93 4.19 -6.82
CA GLY A 17 -9.81 5.37 -5.96
C GLY A 17 -8.64 5.25 -4.98
N ILE A 18 -8.56 4.14 -4.24
CA ILE A 18 -7.47 3.88 -3.27
C ILE A 18 -6.13 3.75 -4.00
N PHE A 19 -6.10 3.11 -5.18
CA PHE A 19 -4.92 3.08 -6.05
C PHE A 19 -4.38 4.48 -6.37
N SER A 20 -5.27 5.42 -6.68
CA SER A 20 -4.90 6.79 -7.01
C SER A 20 -4.36 7.55 -5.80
N ILE A 21 -5.01 7.40 -4.63
CA ILE A 21 -4.54 8.00 -3.37
C ILE A 21 -3.16 7.46 -3.00
N GLY A 22 -2.98 6.13 -3.03
CA GLY A 22 -1.69 5.49 -2.76
C GLY A 22 -0.59 5.93 -3.73
N GLY A 23 -0.94 6.17 -5.00
CA GLY A 23 -0.04 6.69 -6.02
C GLY A 23 0.44 8.11 -5.71
N ILE A 24 -0.47 8.99 -5.32
CA ILE A 24 -0.13 10.37 -4.91
C ILE A 24 0.79 10.32 -3.69
N ILE A 25 0.41 9.58 -2.65
CA ILE A 25 1.24 9.41 -1.43
C ILE A 25 2.65 8.97 -1.81
N SER A 26 2.77 7.95 -2.66
CA SER A 26 4.07 7.42 -3.08
C SER A 26 4.88 8.42 -3.90
N ALA A 27 4.25 9.12 -4.84
CA ALA A 27 4.93 10.05 -5.74
C ALA A 27 5.56 11.23 -5.01
N PHE A 28 4.94 11.71 -3.92
CA PHE A 28 5.46 12.83 -3.14
C PHE A 28 6.32 12.39 -1.96
N LEU A 29 5.82 11.44 -1.16
CA LEU A 29 6.43 11.11 0.13
C LEU A 29 7.61 10.15 -0.02
N LEU A 30 7.60 9.23 -1.00
CA LEU A 30 8.72 8.29 -1.17
C LEU A 30 10.02 9.01 -1.60
N PRO A 31 10.03 9.92 -2.61
CA PRO A 31 11.23 10.68 -2.95
C PRO A 31 11.69 11.58 -1.80
N ALA A 32 10.76 12.25 -1.11
CA ALA A 32 11.09 13.06 0.06
C ALA A 32 11.78 12.22 1.15
N ASN A 33 11.25 11.03 1.45
CA ASN A 33 11.82 10.11 2.42
C ASN A 33 13.23 9.65 2.01
N ILE A 34 13.43 9.30 0.74
CA ILE A 34 14.75 8.94 0.18
C ILE A 34 15.74 10.10 0.32
N ILE A 35 15.34 11.33 -0.02
CA ILE A 35 16.20 12.51 0.09
C ILE A 35 16.63 12.71 1.55
N VAL A 36 15.68 12.71 2.48
CA VAL A 36 15.97 12.98 3.90
C VAL A 36 16.84 11.88 4.51
N THR A 37 16.51 10.61 4.27
CA THR A 37 17.17 9.48 4.95
C THR A 37 18.45 9.04 4.27
N LEU A 38 18.49 8.97 2.93
CA LEU A 38 19.61 8.40 2.19
C LEU A 38 20.57 9.48 1.66
N LEU A 39 20.06 10.65 1.23
CA LEU A 39 20.92 11.70 0.64
C LEU A 39 21.43 12.70 1.67
N LEU A 40 20.56 13.18 2.54
CA LEU A 40 20.91 14.12 3.61
C LEU A 40 21.47 13.42 4.86
N GLN A 41 21.56 12.08 4.82
CA GLN A 41 22.09 11.21 5.88
C GLN A 41 21.53 11.57 7.26
N GLN A 42 20.27 12.02 7.32
CA GLN A 42 19.64 12.28 8.60
C GLN A 42 19.59 10.95 9.35
N PRO A 43 20.08 10.92 10.61
CA PRO A 43 20.16 9.68 11.35
C PRO A 43 18.74 9.10 11.46
N ILE A 44 18.59 7.86 10.98
CA ILE A 44 17.39 7.09 11.27
C ILE A 44 17.36 6.98 12.81
N PRO A 45 16.28 7.43 13.48
CA PRO A 45 16.23 7.41 14.93
C PRO A 45 16.58 6.03 15.45
N ASN A 46 17.70 5.93 16.16
CA ASN A 46 18.13 4.69 16.80
C ASN A 46 17.36 4.60 18.13
N GLY A 47 16.27 3.82 18.12
CA GLY A 47 15.43 3.66 19.31
C GLY A 47 14.12 2.92 18.98
N PRO A 48 13.32 2.59 20.01
CA PRO A 48 12.06 1.90 19.83
C PRO A 48 11.09 2.80 19.04
N LEU A 49 10.53 2.32 17.91
CA LEU A 49 9.54 3.06 17.11
C LEU A 49 8.27 3.39 17.94
N ALA A 50 8.05 2.75 19.09
CA ALA A 50 6.99 3.06 20.05
C ALA A 50 7.09 4.50 20.51
N SER A 51 8.31 5.01 20.65
CA SER A 51 8.60 6.36 21.13
C SER A 51 8.32 7.44 20.11
N LEU A 52 8.05 7.08 18.85
CA LEU A 52 7.73 8.05 17.81
C LEU A 52 6.40 8.75 18.10
N PRO A 53 6.30 10.08 17.84
CA PRO A 53 5.05 10.79 17.90
C PRO A 53 3.98 10.14 17.03
N ALA A 54 2.71 10.21 17.45
CA ALA A 54 1.58 9.62 16.72
C ALA A 54 1.51 10.07 15.25
N LEU A 55 1.87 11.34 14.98
CA LEU A 55 1.92 11.87 13.62
C LEU A 55 2.97 11.16 12.74
N SER A 56 4.14 10.85 13.28
CA SER A 56 5.20 10.12 12.56
C SER A 56 4.77 8.68 12.27
N LYS A 57 4.08 8.03 13.22
CA LYS A 57 3.50 6.69 13.02
C LYS A 57 2.43 6.70 11.92
N LEU A 58 1.54 7.70 11.92
CA LEU A 58 0.54 7.89 10.88
C LEU A 58 1.19 8.12 9.51
N TYR A 59 2.22 8.95 9.44
CA TYR A 59 2.99 9.17 8.22
C TYR A 59 3.58 7.87 7.67
N LEU A 60 4.27 7.09 8.52
CA LEU A 60 4.87 5.81 8.11
C LEU A 60 3.80 4.80 7.66
N PHE A 61 2.68 4.74 8.37
CA PHE A 61 1.55 3.89 7.99
C PHE A 61 1.00 4.27 6.61
N LEU A 62 0.69 5.54 6.40
CA LEU A 62 0.13 6.02 5.13
C LEU A 62 1.10 5.83 3.97
N LEU A 63 2.39 6.13 4.18
CA LEU A 63 3.44 5.90 3.19
C LEU A 63 3.52 4.42 2.81
N LEU A 64 3.65 3.53 3.80
CA LEU A 64 3.86 2.10 3.55
C LEU A 64 2.61 1.43 2.96
N VAL A 65 1.44 1.65 3.58
CA VAL A 65 0.18 1.03 3.13
C VAL A 65 -0.31 1.63 1.82
N GLY A 66 -0.20 2.96 1.66
CA GLY A 66 -0.56 3.65 0.42
C GLY A 66 0.29 3.17 -0.76
N ALA A 67 1.62 3.10 -0.57
CA ALA A 67 2.52 2.57 -1.59
C ALA A 67 2.27 1.09 -1.89
N ALA A 68 2.05 0.27 -0.86
CA ALA A 68 1.76 -1.15 -1.03
C ALA A 68 0.46 -1.38 -1.80
N TRP A 69 -0.63 -0.65 -1.48
CA TRP A 69 -1.88 -0.77 -2.24
C TRP A 69 -1.66 -0.38 -3.70
N HIS A 70 -1.03 0.76 -3.96
CA HIS A 70 -0.74 1.23 -5.31
C HIS A 70 0.05 0.18 -6.12
N ALA A 71 1.12 -0.35 -5.52
CA ALA A 71 1.96 -1.37 -6.13
C ALA A 71 1.19 -2.67 -6.40
N MET A 72 0.47 -3.20 -5.41
CA MET A 72 -0.29 -4.46 -5.56
C MET A 72 -1.40 -4.33 -6.60
N HIS A 73 -2.09 -3.19 -6.64
CA HIS A 73 -3.08 -2.90 -7.66
C HIS A 73 -2.45 -2.96 -9.06
N ARG A 74 -1.29 -2.32 -9.28
CA ARG A 74 -0.57 -2.37 -10.57
C ARG A 74 -0.06 -3.76 -10.92
N ILE A 75 0.56 -4.46 -9.97
CA ILE A 75 1.09 -5.83 -10.16
C ILE A 75 -0.01 -6.76 -10.63
N ARG A 76 -1.20 -6.71 -10.03
CA ARG A 76 -2.35 -7.52 -10.47
C ARG A 76 -2.69 -7.31 -11.95
N PHE A 77 -2.74 -6.06 -12.42
CA PHE A 77 -3.03 -5.77 -13.83
C PHE A 77 -1.87 -6.17 -14.77
N VAL A 78 -0.62 -6.05 -14.32
CA VAL A 78 0.54 -6.57 -15.04
C VAL A 78 0.45 -8.09 -15.20
N LEU A 79 0.11 -8.82 -14.14
CA LEU A 79 -0.08 -10.27 -14.18
C LEU A 79 -1.23 -10.68 -15.12
N TYR A 80 -2.31 -9.90 -15.18
CA TYR A 80 -3.35 -10.11 -16.19
C TYR A 80 -2.82 -9.94 -17.61
N GLY A 81 -1.97 -8.94 -17.84
CA GLY A 81 -1.31 -8.71 -19.12
C GLY A 81 -0.38 -9.85 -19.53
N PHE A 82 0.29 -10.51 -18.57
CA PHE A 82 1.13 -11.68 -18.81
C PHE A 82 0.37 -13.01 -19.02
N GLY A 83 -0.95 -12.97 -19.23
CA GLY A 83 -1.74 -14.15 -19.55
C GLY A 83 -2.39 -14.85 -18.35
N LEU A 84 -2.20 -14.36 -17.12
CA LEU A 84 -2.92 -14.87 -15.95
C LEU A 84 -4.36 -14.35 -15.83
N SER A 85 -4.89 -13.71 -16.88
CA SER A 85 -6.25 -13.18 -16.92
C SER A 85 -7.33 -14.26 -16.76
N ARG A 86 -7.04 -15.53 -17.12
CA ARG A 86 -7.92 -16.69 -16.83
C ARG A 86 -8.04 -16.97 -15.33
N TYR A 87 -7.02 -16.61 -14.55
CA TYR A 87 -6.93 -16.82 -13.10
C TYR A 87 -7.19 -15.54 -12.30
N ARG A 88 -7.97 -14.59 -12.86
CA ARG A 88 -8.27 -13.27 -12.25
C ARG A 88 -8.60 -13.34 -10.76
N ARG A 89 -9.43 -14.29 -10.34
CA ARG A 89 -9.80 -14.45 -8.92
C ARG A 89 -8.61 -14.85 -8.06
N GLY A 90 -7.81 -15.82 -8.51
CA GLY A 90 -6.62 -16.30 -7.79
C GLY A 90 -5.55 -15.22 -7.68
N VAL A 91 -5.27 -14.51 -8.77
CA VAL A 91 -4.32 -13.39 -8.78
C VAL A 91 -4.81 -12.26 -7.88
N THR A 92 -6.09 -11.88 -7.95
CA THR A 92 -6.67 -10.87 -7.05
C THR A 92 -6.49 -11.30 -5.60
N ALA A 93 -6.89 -12.52 -5.24
CA ALA A 93 -6.74 -13.04 -3.88
C ALA A 93 -5.29 -13.01 -3.41
N ALA A 94 -4.34 -13.50 -4.24
CA ALA A 94 -2.92 -13.49 -3.90
C ALA A 94 -2.40 -12.06 -3.64
N THR A 95 -2.75 -11.10 -4.49
CA THR A 95 -2.33 -9.70 -4.30
C THR A 95 -2.97 -9.04 -3.07
N MET A 96 -4.22 -9.39 -2.74
CA MET A 96 -4.89 -8.90 -1.54
C MET A 96 -4.32 -9.54 -0.26
N VAL A 97 -3.95 -10.82 -0.30
CA VAL A 97 -3.26 -11.49 0.81
C VAL A 97 -1.88 -10.88 1.04
N ALA A 98 -1.10 -10.68 -0.02
CA ALA A 98 0.21 -10.03 0.09
C ALA A 98 0.08 -8.62 0.69
N LEU A 99 -0.90 -7.84 0.23
CA LEU A 99 -1.21 -6.54 0.81
C LEU A 99 -1.58 -6.64 2.29
N ALA A 100 -2.46 -7.58 2.67
CA ALA A 100 -2.85 -7.77 4.07
C ALA A 100 -1.66 -8.12 4.96
N LEU A 101 -0.74 -8.97 4.48
CA LEU A 101 0.50 -9.27 5.20
C LEU A 101 1.38 -8.04 5.37
N ILE A 102 1.49 -7.18 4.35
CA ILE A 102 2.23 -5.91 4.45
C ILE A 102 1.56 -4.96 5.46
N ILE A 103 0.23 -4.89 5.50
CA ILE A 103 -0.51 -4.07 6.47
C ILE A 103 -0.29 -4.61 7.88
N LEU A 104 -0.36 -5.92 8.09
CA LEU A 104 -0.10 -6.54 9.40
C LEU A 104 1.33 -6.26 9.86
N PHE A 105 2.30 -6.43 8.96
CA PHE A 105 3.70 -6.07 9.22
C PHE A 105 3.84 -4.58 9.56
N ALA A 106 3.18 -3.69 8.81
CA ALA A 106 3.21 -2.25 9.09
C ALA A 106 2.66 -1.92 10.48
N LEU A 107 1.54 -2.55 10.85
CA LEU A 107 0.94 -2.39 12.17
C LEU A 107 1.89 -2.90 13.25
N GLU A 108 2.45 -4.10 13.06
CA GLU A 108 3.44 -4.69 13.99
C GLU A 108 4.64 -3.76 14.15
N VAL A 109 5.23 -3.25 13.07
CA VAL A 109 6.37 -2.32 13.15
C VAL A 109 6.00 -1.03 13.91
N ILE A 110 4.78 -0.53 13.73
CA ILE A 110 4.31 0.70 14.38
C ILE A 110 3.94 0.49 15.86
N SER A 111 3.53 -0.72 16.23
CA SER A 111 3.05 -1.08 17.57
C SER A 111 4.07 -1.76 18.47
N SER A 112 5.08 -2.42 17.90
CA SER A 112 5.85 -3.48 18.59
C SER A 112 7.34 -3.20 18.79
N LEU A 113 7.84 -2.14 18.17
CA LEU A 113 8.99 -1.40 18.70
C LEU A 113 8.43 -0.23 19.48
#